data_AF-A0A3N5WW97-F1
#
_entry.id   AF-A0A3N5WW97-F1
#
_cell.length_a   1.000
_cell.length_b   1.000
_cell.length_c   1.000
_cell.angle_alpha   90.00
_cell.angle_beta   90.00
_cell.angle_gamma   90.00
#
_symmetry.space_group_name_H-M   'P 1'
#
loop_
_entity.id
_entity.type
_entity.pdbx_description
1 polymer ?
#
loop_
_entity_poly.entity_id
_entity_poly.type
_entity_poly.pdbx_seq_one_letter_code
_entity_poly.pdbx_strand_id
1 'polypeptide(L)'
;MRKTGQLSLKEITDLLHKGWMSHDGMWFYHCQKEFGIEKANNLNKAAIQSLAPLEMKRLKKLLGIEKIETFEEFKHLFTGGFELLIADFMNARMTFPEKNVFHWEFVPHQCFAYKGMQNLGVIKDYECGVLYRVACWIDSLGIQYIVSPKIGKCMMLIKGYCAGDFKLGLK
;
A
#
# COMPACT_ATOMS: atom_id res chain seq x y z
N MET A 1 -25.37 16.22 19.79
CA MET A 1 -24.08 15.96 19.11
C MET A 1 -23.38 14.82 19.83
N ARG A 2 -22.68 13.91 19.10
CA ARG A 2 -21.84 12.86 19.73
C ARG A 2 -20.58 13.49 20.33
N LYS A 3 -20.15 13.01 21.48
CA LYS A 3 -18.86 13.38 22.11
C LYS A 3 -17.75 12.46 21.58
N THR A 4 -16.51 12.96 21.52
CA THR A 4 -15.34 12.20 21.03
C THR A 4 -15.10 10.91 21.80
N GLY A 5 -15.33 10.90 23.13
CA GLY A 5 -15.24 9.69 23.96
C GLY A 5 -16.32 8.62 23.70
N GLN A 6 -17.29 8.89 22.81
CA GLN A 6 -18.33 7.94 22.39
C GLN A 6 -18.04 7.33 21.01
N LEU A 7 -16.88 7.63 20.42
CA LEU A 7 -16.45 7.04 19.16
C LEU A 7 -15.75 5.71 19.44
N SER A 8 -16.09 4.68 18.68
CA SER A 8 -15.35 3.43 18.69
C SER A 8 -13.94 3.61 18.11
N LEU A 9 -13.01 2.72 18.47
CA LEU A 9 -11.68 2.70 17.83
C LEU A 9 -11.79 2.63 16.31
N LYS A 10 -12.71 1.80 15.78
CA LYS A 10 -12.91 1.67 14.34
C LYS A 10 -13.30 3.01 13.70
N GLU A 11 -14.24 3.75 14.29
CA GLU A 11 -14.65 5.04 13.74
C GLU A 11 -13.50 6.06 13.74
N ILE A 12 -12.68 6.06 14.79
CA ILE A 12 -11.51 6.94 14.89
C ILE A 12 -10.48 6.54 13.82
N THR A 13 -10.15 5.26 13.73
CA THR A 13 -9.16 4.74 12.77
C THR A 13 -9.61 4.96 11.32
N ASP A 14 -10.88 4.70 10.99
CA ASP A 14 -11.45 4.94 9.66
C ASP A 14 -11.35 6.43 9.27
N LEU A 15 -11.62 7.34 10.21
CA LEU A 15 -11.48 8.78 9.97
C LEU A 15 -10.02 9.16 9.69
N LEU A 16 -9.08 8.64 10.48
CA LEU A 16 -7.65 8.91 10.31
C LEU A 16 -7.12 8.34 8.99
N HIS A 17 -7.49 7.11 8.61
CA HIS A 17 -7.09 6.52 7.33
C HIS A 17 -7.66 7.29 6.13
N LYS A 18 -8.92 7.71 6.20
CA LYS A 18 -9.52 8.56 5.16
C LYS A 18 -8.81 9.90 5.06
N GLY A 19 -8.51 10.54 6.18
CA GLY A 19 -7.75 11.79 6.23
C GLY A 19 -6.37 11.64 5.61
N TRP A 20 -5.66 10.58 5.97
CA TRP A 20 -4.35 10.25 5.42
C TRP A 20 -4.40 10.04 3.90
N MET A 21 -5.25 9.14 3.41
CA MET A 21 -5.34 8.88 1.96
C MET A 21 -5.84 10.08 1.17
N SER A 22 -6.72 10.90 1.75
CA SER A 22 -7.18 12.14 1.12
C SER A 22 -6.05 13.16 1.02
N HIS A 23 -5.24 13.30 2.08
CA HIS A 23 -4.06 14.15 2.05
C HIS A 23 -3.06 13.69 0.98
N ASP A 24 -2.72 12.39 0.93
CA ASP A 24 -1.82 11.84 -0.09
C ASP A 24 -2.37 12.07 -1.51
N GLY A 25 -3.68 11.89 -1.71
CA GLY A 25 -4.36 12.15 -2.97
C GLY A 25 -4.34 13.63 -3.39
N MET A 26 -4.59 14.55 -2.46
CA MET A 26 -4.55 15.99 -2.74
C MET A 26 -3.12 16.48 -3.00
N TRP A 27 -2.14 15.97 -2.25
CA TRP A 27 -0.74 16.24 -2.51
C TRP A 27 -0.35 15.79 -3.92
N PHE A 28 -0.70 14.56 -4.31
CA PHE A 28 -0.42 14.05 -5.66
C PHE A 28 -1.11 14.91 -6.74
N TYR A 29 -2.37 15.30 -6.51
CA TYR A 29 -3.12 16.18 -7.40
C TYR A 29 -2.39 17.52 -7.63
N HIS A 30 -1.92 18.17 -6.57
CA HIS A 30 -1.19 19.43 -6.69
C HIS A 30 0.17 19.26 -7.36
N CYS A 31 0.91 18.18 -7.07
CA CYS A 31 2.14 17.86 -7.80
C CYS A 31 1.88 17.64 -9.29
N GLN A 32 0.79 16.96 -9.64
CA GLN A 32 0.41 16.72 -11.02
C GLN A 32 0.00 18.01 -11.74
N LYS A 33 -0.73 18.91 -11.07
CA LYS A 33 -1.13 20.19 -11.62
C LYS A 33 0.04 21.12 -11.88
N GLU A 34 0.99 21.17 -10.95
CA GLU A 34 2.14 22.07 -11.00
C GLU A 34 3.24 21.55 -11.94
N PHE A 35 3.54 20.24 -11.88
CA PHE A 35 4.74 19.68 -12.50
C PHE A 35 4.46 18.61 -13.56
N GLY A 36 3.19 18.29 -13.82
CA GLY A 36 2.80 17.22 -14.74
C GLY A 36 2.90 15.80 -14.15
N ILE A 37 2.27 14.83 -14.81
CA ILE A 37 2.09 13.47 -14.30
C ILE A 37 3.42 12.71 -14.12
N GLU A 38 4.39 12.90 -15.02
CA GLU A 38 5.69 12.24 -14.93
C GLU A 38 6.44 12.65 -13.65
N LYS A 39 6.51 13.96 -13.38
CA LYS A 39 7.17 14.47 -12.17
C LYS A 39 6.39 14.06 -10.91
N ALA A 40 5.06 14.09 -10.96
CA ALA A 40 4.22 13.63 -9.85
C ALA A 40 4.46 12.14 -9.52
N ASN A 41 4.55 11.26 -10.52
CA ASN A 41 4.90 9.85 -10.31
C ASN A 41 6.29 9.71 -9.66
N ASN A 42 7.28 10.46 -10.13
CA ASN A 42 8.64 10.42 -9.59
C ASN A 42 8.69 10.89 -8.13
N LEU A 43 8.04 12.01 -7.82
CA LEU A 43 7.93 12.52 -6.45
C LEU A 43 7.19 11.53 -5.55
N ASN A 44 6.09 10.94 -6.03
CA ASN A 44 5.32 9.97 -5.26
C ASN A 44 6.15 8.73 -4.92
N LYS A 45 6.88 8.18 -5.90
CA LYS A 45 7.79 7.04 -5.67
C LYS A 45 8.90 7.40 -4.67
N ALA A 46 9.51 8.58 -4.79
CA ALA A 46 10.55 9.02 -3.85
C ALA A 46 10.02 9.19 -2.42
N ALA A 47 8.82 9.78 -2.27
CA ALA A 47 8.15 9.90 -0.98
C ALA A 47 7.86 8.52 -0.37
N ILE A 48 7.34 7.59 -1.19
CA ILE A 48 7.08 6.20 -0.79
C ILE A 48 8.36 5.49 -0.32
N GLN A 49 9.44 5.55 -1.11
CA GLN A 49 10.74 4.96 -0.76
C GLN A 49 11.27 5.48 0.58
N SER A 50 11.05 6.76 0.86
CA SER A 50 11.50 7.40 2.10
C SER A 50 10.59 7.04 3.29
N LEU A 51 9.29 6.87 3.04
CA LEU A 51 8.29 6.55 4.06
C LEU A 51 8.35 5.08 4.50
N ALA A 52 8.49 4.15 3.54
CA ALA A 52 8.45 2.72 3.79
C ALA A 52 9.33 2.23 4.96
N PRO A 53 10.62 2.58 5.08
CA PRO A 53 11.44 2.14 6.21
C PRO A 53 10.97 2.72 7.56
N LEU A 54 10.37 3.92 7.57
CA LEU A 54 9.81 4.50 8.79
C LEU A 54 8.58 3.72 9.26
N GLU A 55 7.72 3.33 8.33
CA GLU A 55 6.54 2.51 8.63
C GLU A 55 6.93 1.14 9.14
N MET A 56 7.82 0.44 8.43
CA MET A 56 8.28 -0.88 8.85
C MET A 56 9.00 -0.82 10.20
N LYS A 57 9.80 0.22 10.46
CA LYS A 57 10.40 0.44 11.79
C LYS A 57 9.35 0.64 12.88
N ARG A 58 8.30 1.44 12.63
CA ARG A 58 7.22 1.69 13.60
C ARG A 58 6.40 0.43 13.86
N LEU A 59 6.07 -0.32 12.81
CA LEU A 59 5.33 -1.59 12.88
C LEU A 59 6.11 -2.66 13.64
N LYS A 60 7.39 -2.84 13.28
CA LYS A 60 8.28 -3.76 14.01
C LYS A 60 8.36 -3.42 15.50
N LYS A 61 8.53 -2.15 15.84
CA LYS A 61 8.54 -1.69 17.24
C LYS A 61 7.21 -1.97 17.94
N LEU A 62 6.09 -1.69 17.27
CA LEU A 62 4.75 -1.90 17.83
C LEU A 62 4.46 -3.39 18.09
N LEU A 63 4.91 -4.28 17.21
CA LEU A 63 4.71 -5.72 17.30
C LEU A 63 5.81 -6.46 18.08
N GLY A 64 6.82 -5.74 18.60
CA GLY A 64 7.94 -6.35 19.33
C GLY A 64 8.88 -7.20 18.46
N ILE A 65 8.98 -6.89 17.17
CA ILE A 65 9.78 -7.67 16.20
C ILE A 65 11.13 -6.99 15.96
N GLU A 66 12.22 -7.65 16.33
CA GLU A 66 13.57 -7.11 16.11
C GLU A 66 14.08 -7.36 14.69
N LYS A 67 13.84 -8.56 14.14
CA LYS A 67 14.32 -9.01 12.82
C LYS A 67 13.27 -9.87 12.12
N ILE A 68 13.43 -10.02 10.81
CA ILE A 68 12.61 -10.91 9.97
C ILE A 68 13.60 -11.83 9.26
N GLU A 69 13.66 -13.09 9.67
CA GLU A 69 14.56 -14.12 9.11
C GLU A 69 13.78 -15.28 8.49
N THR A 70 12.53 -15.47 8.92
CA THR A 70 11.64 -16.56 8.52
C THR A 70 10.36 -16.05 7.85
N PHE A 71 9.71 -16.92 7.08
CA PHE A 71 8.41 -16.63 6.49
C PHE A 71 7.32 -16.33 7.52
N GLU A 72 7.32 -17.01 8.66
CA GLU A 72 6.30 -16.80 9.69
C GLU A 72 6.43 -15.43 10.37
N GLU A 73 7.65 -14.96 10.61
CA GLU A 73 7.89 -13.59 11.11
C GLU A 73 7.43 -12.54 10.10
N PHE A 74 7.73 -12.76 8.80
CA PHE A 74 7.25 -11.90 7.72
C PHE A 74 5.71 -11.86 7.71
N LYS A 75 5.08 -13.04 7.72
CA LYS A 75 3.63 -13.20 7.73
C LYS A 75 3.00 -12.51 8.92
N HIS A 76 3.59 -12.63 10.12
CA HIS A 76 3.11 -11.96 11.32
C HIS A 76 3.19 -10.43 11.20
N LEU A 77 4.34 -9.90 10.78
CA LEU A 77 4.52 -8.46 10.54
C LEU A 77 3.54 -7.92 9.49
N PHE A 78 3.40 -8.60 8.36
CA PHE A 78 2.54 -8.17 7.26
C PHE A 78 1.06 -8.28 7.62
N THR A 79 0.65 -9.31 8.37
CA THR A 79 -0.73 -9.43 8.89
C THR A 79 -1.07 -8.25 9.80
N GLY A 80 -0.24 -7.96 10.80
CA GLY A 80 -0.47 -6.81 11.67
C GLY A 80 -0.37 -5.47 10.92
N GLY A 81 0.54 -5.35 9.96
CA GLY A 81 0.64 -4.18 9.07
C GLY A 81 -0.61 -3.97 8.24
N PHE A 82 -1.16 -5.04 7.67
CA PHE A 82 -2.39 -4.99 6.89
C PHE A 82 -3.57 -4.54 7.74
N GLU A 83 -3.76 -5.13 8.93
CA GLU A 83 -4.83 -4.76 9.85
C GLU A 83 -4.75 -3.30 10.33
N LEU A 84 -3.55 -2.72 10.44
CA LEU A 84 -3.33 -1.38 10.97
C LEU A 84 -3.24 -0.29 9.89
N LEU A 85 -2.72 -0.60 8.72
CA LEU A 85 -2.46 0.39 7.66
C LEU A 85 -3.45 0.32 6.50
N ILE A 86 -4.14 -0.81 6.33
CA ILE A 86 -5.05 -1.03 5.19
C ILE A 86 -6.49 -0.99 5.69
N ALA A 87 -7.18 0.10 5.37
CA ALA A 87 -8.58 0.30 5.75
C ALA A 87 -9.54 -0.41 4.78
N ASP A 88 -10.74 -0.77 5.26
CA ASP A 88 -11.79 -1.45 4.48
C ASP A 88 -12.05 -0.77 3.12
N PHE A 89 -12.07 0.57 3.07
CA PHE A 89 -12.35 1.32 1.84
C PHE A 89 -11.26 1.19 0.77
N MET A 90 -10.05 0.72 1.12
CA MET A 90 -8.97 0.50 0.16
C MET A 90 -9.25 -0.72 -0.72
N ASN A 91 -10.15 -1.61 -0.30
CA ASN A 91 -10.59 -2.80 -1.04
C ASN A 91 -9.43 -3.74 -1.44
N ALA A 92 -8.39 -3.82 -0.62
CA ALA A 92 -7.30 -4.78 -0.78
C ALA A 92 -7.61 -6.06 0.01
N ARG A 93 -7.02 -7.17 -0.40
CA ARG A 93 -6.96 -8.43 0.33
C ARG A 93 -5.55 -8.98 0.26
N MET A 94 -5.19 -9.71 1.29
CA MET A 94 -3.90 -10.38 1.42
C MET A 94 -4.12 -11.82 1.83
N THR A 95 -3.40 -12.72 1.19
CA THR A 95 -3.36 -14.14 1.57
C THR A 95 -1.94 -14.68 1.47
N PHE A 96 -1.72 -15.84 2.09
CA PHE A 96 -0.46 -16.58 2.06
C PHE A 96 -0.76 -18.01 1.60
N PRO A 97 -0.95 -18.22 0.29
CA PRO A 97 -1.44 -19.50 -0.23
C PRO A 97 -0.44 -20.64 -0.03
N GLU A 98 0.86 -20.34 0.01
CA GLU A 98 1.96 -21.29 0.16
C GLU A 98 3.11 -20.66 0.94
N LYS A 99 4.09 -21.47 1.37
CA LYS A 99 5.31 -20.98 2.01
C LYS A 99 6.02 -19.99 1.08
N ASN A 100 6.46 -18.85 1.62
CA ASN A 100 7.16 -17.79 0.89
C ASN A 100 6.35 -17.10 -0.21
N VAL A 101 5.03 -17.31 -0.28
CA VAL A 101 4.17 -16.60 -1.23
C VAL A 101 3.27 -15.64 -0.49
N PHE A 102 3.46 -14.34 -0.73
CA PHE A 102 2.56 -13.28 -0.31
C PHE A 102 1.71 -12.87 -1.52
N HIS A 103 0.43 -13.24 -1.49
CA HIS A 103 -0.54 -12.88 -2.50
C HIS A 103 -1.29 -11.62 -2.12
N TRP A 104 -1.48 -10.73 -3.09
CA TRP A 104 -2.27 -9.52 -2.96
C TRP A 104 -3.32 -9.44 -4.07
N GLU A 105 -4.50 -8.93 -3.73
CA GLU A 105 -5.54 -8.64 -4.70
C GLU A 105 -6.35 -7.41 -4.28
N PHE A 106 -6.90 -6.69 -5.26
CA PHE A 106 -7.91 -5.66 -5.03
C PHE A 106 -9.24 -6.12 -5.60
N VAL A 107 -10.33 -5.80 -4.89
CA VAL A 107 -11.68 -6.05 -5.41
C VAL A 107 -11.81 -5.34 -6.78
N PRO A 108 -12.28 -6.04 -7.84
CA PRO A 108 -12.32 -5.51 -9.20
C PRO A 108 -12.99 -4.14 -9.29
N HIS A 109 -12.31 -3.18 -9.91
CA HIS A 109 -12.71 -1.78 -10.06
C HIS A 109 -12.99 -1.01 -8.75
N GLN A 110 -12.67 -1.57 -7.58
CA GLN A 110 -12.90 -0.92 -6.28
C GLN A 110 -11.63 -0.35 -5.63
N CYS A 111 -10.44 -0.57 -6.21
CA CYS A 111 -9.20 0.03 -5.70
C CYS A 111 -9.33 1.56 -5.59
N PHE A 112 -9.09 2.09 -4.40
CA PHE A 112 -9.25 3.53 -4.11
C PHE A 112 -8.33 4.40 -4.97
N ALA A 113 -7.07 3.97 -5.20
CA ALA A 113 -6.13 4.70 -6.03
C ALA A 113 -6.52 4.67 -7.50
N TYR A 114 -7.04 3.55 -8.01
CA TYR A 114 -7.58 3.48 -9.38
C TYR A 114 -8.70 4.49 -9.58
N LYS A 115 -9.71 4.50 -8.68
CA LYS A 115 -10.82 5.46 -8.74
C LYS A 115 -10.34 6.90 -8.61
N GLY A 116 -9.43 7.17 -7.68
CA GLY A 116 -8.86 8.50 -7.48
C GLY A 116 -8.15 9.00 -8.74
N MET A 117 -7.24 8.22 -9.29
CA MET A 117 -6.49 8.60 -10.50
C MET A 117 -7.37 8.66 -11.75
N GLN A 118 -8.45 7.86 -11.82
CA GLN A 118 -9.46 7.96 -12.87
C GLN A 118 -10.23 9.29 -12.77
N ASN A 119 -10.67 9.67 -11.57
CA ASN A 119 -11.37 10.94 -11.32
C ASN A 119 -10.47 12.15 -11.58
N LEU A 120 -9.17 12.05 -11.31
CA LEU A 120 -8.19 13.08 -11.65
C LEU A 120 -7.88 13.16 -13.15
N GLY A 121 -8.32 12.18 -13.96
CA GLY A 121 -8.10 12.14 -15.40
C GLY A 121 -6.69 11.71 -15.83
N VAL A 122 -5.90 11.13 -14.93
CA VAL A 122 -4.47 10.81 -15.15
C VAL A 122 -4.14 9.31 -15.13
N ILE A 123 -5.17 8.46 -15.02
CA ILE A 123 -5.01 7.01 -14.84
C ILE A 123 -4.17 6.32 -15.93
N LYS A 124 -4.15 6.84 -17.16
CA LYS A 124 -3.39 6.25 -18.29
C LYS A 124 -1.87 6.31 -18.07
N ASP A 125 -1.40 7.33 -17.38
CA ASP A 125 0.03 7.59 -17.15
C ASP A 125 0.44 7.46 -15.69
N TYR A 126 -0.52 7.17 -14.81
CA TYR A 126 -0.26 6.87 -13.42
C TYR A 126 0.56 5.58 -13.27
N GLU A 127 1.64 5.68 -12.50
CA GLU A 127 2.42 4.54 -12.01
C GLU A 127 1.95 4.16 -10.61
N CYS A 128 1.72 2.86 -10.37
CA CYS A 128 1.03 2.38 -9.17
C CYS A 128 1.85 2.59 -7.90
N GLY A 129 1.61 3.71 -7.21
CA GLY A 129 2.21 4.00 -5.90
C GLY A 129 1.81 3.01 -4.81
N VAL A 130 0.61 2.44 -4.87
CA VAL A 130 0.11 1.51 -3.83
C VAL A 130 0.94 0.23 -3.80
N LEU A 131 1.09 -0.46 -4.94
CA LEU A 131 1.90 -1.69 -5.00
C LEU A 131 3.39 -1.40 -4.89
N TYR A 132 3.84 -0.27 -5.44
CA TYR A 132 5.21 0.17 -5.28
C TYR A 132 5.59 0.37 -3.81
N ARG A 133 4.66 0.87 -2.99
CA ARG A 133 4.85 1.00 -1.55
C ARG A 133 4.97 -0.34 -0.84
N VAL A 134 4.14 -1.31 -1.22
CA VAL A 134 4.25 -2.69 -0.70
C VAL A 134 5.62 -3.29 -1.03
N ALA A 135 6.09 -3.10 -2.26
CA ALA A 135 7.45 -3.48 -2.65
C ALA A 135 8.52 -2.78 -1.79
N CYS A 136 8.41 -1.46 -1.60
CA CYS A 136 9.34 -0.70 -0.76
C CYS A 136 9.33 -1.14 0.71
N TRP A 137 8.20 -1.62 1.24
CA TRP A 137 8.15 -2.24 2.57
C TRP A 137 9.03 -3.49 2.62
N ILE A 138 8.89 -4.40 1.64
CA ILE A 138 9.69 -5.62 1.56
C ILE A 138 11.18 -5.29 1.36
N ASP A 139 11.49 -4.33 0.47
CA ASP A 139 12.86 -3.85 0.24
C ASP A 139 13.49 -3.30 1.53
N SER A 140 12.72 -2.54 2.33
CA SER A 140 13.20 -1.95 3.59
C SER A 140 13.48 -2.99 4.68
N LEU A 141 12.94 -4.21 4.53
CA LEU A 141 13.23 -5.35 5.39
C LEU A 141 14.47 -6.14 4.93
N GLY A 142 15.05 -5.80 3.77
CA GLY A 142 16.22 -6.49 3.19
C GLY A 142 15.88 -7.85 2.60
N ILE A 143 14.61 -8.11 2.29
CA ILE A 143 14.13 -9.41 1.82
C ILE A 143 14.17 -9.42 0.30
N GLN A 144 14.88 -10.39 -0.28
CA GLN A 144 14.86 -10.61 -1.73
C GLN A 144 13.51 -11.19 -2.15
N TYR A 145 12.99 -10.79 -3.32
CA TYR A 145 11.75 -11.32 -3.84
C TYR A 145 11.67 -11.28 -5.36
N ILE A 146 10.75 -12.07 -5.91
CA ILE A 146 10.27 -11.95 -7.30
C ILE A 146 8.80 -11.55 -7.23
N VAL A 147 8.43 -10.47 -7.93
CA VAL A 147 7.04 -10.03 -8.02
C VAL A 147 6.47 -10.34 -9.40
N SER A 148 5.29 -10.96 -9.43
CA SER A 148 4.55 -11.23 -10.65
C SER A 148 3.09 -10.84 -10.50
N PRO A 149 2.53 -9.99 -11.38
CA PRO A 149 3.20 -9.31 -12.48
C PRO A 149 4.12 -8.18 -12.00
N LYS A 150 5.05 -7.73 -12.87
CA LYS A 150 5.93 -6.59 -12.57
C LYS A 150 5.11 -5.33 -12.25
N ILE A 151 5.48 -4.65 -11.18
CA ILE A 151 4.84 -3.39 -10.75
C ILE A 151 5.17 -2.29 -11.77
N GLY A 152 4.15 -1.53 -12.17
CA GLY A 152 4.26 -0.46 -13.15
C GLY A 152 2.98 0.37 -13.20
N LYS A 153 2.42 0.57 -14.40
CA LYS A 153 1.12 1.25 -14.59
C LYS A 153 -0.04 0.48 -13.95
N CYS A 154 -1.19 1.14 -13.83
CA CYS A 154 -2.37 0.57 -13.19
C CYS A 154 -2.86 -0.70 -13.90
N MET A 155 -2.76 -1.85 -13.22
CA MET A 155 -3.26 -3.12 -13.75
C MET A 155 -4.78 -3.16 -13.88
N MET A 156 -5.50 -2.49 -12.97
CA MET A 156 -6.96 -2.43 -13.05
C MET A 156 -7.42 -1.78 -14.37
N LEU A 157 -6.71 -0.75 -14.85
CA LEU A 157 -6.97 -0.14 -16.15
C LEU A 157 -6.63 -1.09 -17.31
N ILE A 158 -5.46 -1.74 -17.24
CA ILE A 158 -4.91 -2.52 -18.37
C ILE A 158 -5.61 -3.87 -18.54
N LYS A 159 -5.97 -4.53 -17.42
CA LYS A 159 -6.46 -5.91 -17.39
C LYS A 159 -7.90 -6.06 -16.89
N GLY A 160 -8.49 -5.02 -16.28
CA GLY A 160 -9.78 -5.12 -15.59
C GLY A 160 -9.73 -5.74 -14.19
N TYR A 161 -8.56 -6.20 -13.74
CA TYR A 161 -8.33 -6.73 -12.40
C TYR A 161 -6.93 -6.33 -11.90
N CYS A 162 -6.69 -6.45 -10.60
CA CYS A 162 -5.42 -6.10 -9.97
C CYS A 162 -5.09 -7.13 -8.88
N ALA A 163 -4.29 -8.13 -9.23
CA ALA A 163 -3.82 -9.17 -8.33
C ALA A 163 -2.43 -9.68 -8.74
N GLY A 164 -1.70 -10.29 -7.80
CA GLY A 164 -0.38 -10.87 -8.04
C GLY A 164 0.29 -11.40 -6.78
N ASP A 165 1.53 -11.84 -6.94
CA ASP A 165 2.30 -12.52 -5.92
C ASP A 165 3.68 -11.89 -5.74
N PHE A 166 4.12 -11.82 -4.49
CA PHE A 166 5.52 -11.74 -4.11
C PHE A 166 6.00 -13.12 -3.67
N LYS A 167 6.98 -13.67 -4.38
CA LYS A 167 7.72 -14.88 -3.98
C LYS A 167 8.97 -14.46 -3.23
N LEU A 168 9.01 -14.74 -1.93
CA LEU A 168 10.01 -14.24 -0.98
C LEU A 168 11.19 -15.22 -0.87
N GLY A 169 12.41 -14.69 -0.80
CA GLY A 169 13.66 -15.43 -0.59
C GLY A 169 13.96 -15.70 0.89
N LEU A 170 12.95 -16.04 1.70
CA LEU A 170 13.10 -16.34 3.13
C LEU A 170 13.37 -17.84 3.36
N LYS A 171 14.01 -18.17 4.49
CA LYS A 171 14.32 -19.56 4.88
C LYS A 171 13.07 -20.34 5.29
#